data_AF-A0A520A504-F1
#
_entry.id   AF-A0A520A504-F1
#
_cell.length_a   1.000
_cell.length_b   1.000
_cell.length_c   1.000
_cell.angle_alpha   90.00
_cell.angle_beta   90.00
_cell.angle_gamma   90.00
#
_symmetry.space_group_name_H-M   'P 1'
#
loop_
_entity.id
_entity.type
_entity.pdbx_description
1 polymer ?
#
loop_
_entity_poly.entity_id
_entity_poly.type
_entity_poly.pdbx_seq_one_letter_code
_entity_poly.pdbx_strand_id
1 'polypeptide(L)'
;MNKTQTYLLALLSAFLLWLAWPPMPFTTPLLLIALVPLFIALENISTEKIKKQGKRIFLTAGLTFLIWNTASIYWVYNAISAYNGTVVAIPVSLIPYGLGALLMTFSFWLYYRLSKYTSKNIAYLG
;
A
#
# COMPACT_ATOMS: atom_id res chain seq x y z
N MET A 1 15.65 -5.11 10.56
CA MET A 1 16.23 -4.09 9.63
C MET A 1 16.31 -2.73 10.33
N ASN A 2 17.08 -1.77 9.85
CA ASN A 2 16.92 -0.39 10.34
C ASN A 2 15.67 0.27 9.72
N LYS A 3 15.16 1.34 10.33
CA LYS A 3 13.93 2.02 9.87
C LYS A 3 14.05 2.52 8.42
N THR A 4 15.22 3.05 8.05
CA THR A 4 15.48 3.59 6.71
C THR A 4 15.33 2.52 5.64
N GLN A 5 15.89 1.33 5.87
CA GLN A 5 15.77 0.19 4.96
C GLN A 5 14.30 -0.23 4.80
N THR A 6 13.52 -0.26 5.89
CA THR A 6 12.09 -0.59 5.83
C THR A 6 11.32 0.40 4.97
N TYR A 7 11.58 1.70 5.13
CA TYR A 7 10.95 2.73 4.29
C TYR A 7 11.41 2.66 2.84
N LEU A 8 12.70 2.38 2.59
CA LEU A 8 13.21 2.20 1.23
C LEU A 8 12.53 1.04 0.51
N LEU A 9 12.35 -0.10 1.16
CA LEU A 9 11.63 -1.24 0.57
C LEU A 9 10.14 -0.90 0.32
N ALA A 10 9.50 -0.19 1.24
CA ALA A 10 8.12 0.26 1.09
C ALA A 10 7.95 1.23 -0.10
N LEU A 11 8.88 2.16 -0.28
CA LEU A 11 8.91 3.10 -1.40
C LEU A 11 9.27 2.41 -2.72
N LEU A 12 10.20 1.46 -2.70
CA LEU A 12 10.56 0.65 -3.86
C LEU A 12 9.35 -0.15 -4.35
N SER A 13 8.62 -0.78 -3.42
CA SER A 13 7.36 -1.47 -3.74
C SER A 13 6.34 -0.53 -4.37
N ALA A 14 6.14 0.67 -3.80
CA ALA A 14 5.22 1.66 -4.34
C ALA A 14 5.59 2.09 -5.77
N PHE A 15 6.89 2.33 -6.01
CA PHE A 15 7.40 2.70 -7.32
C PHE A 15 7.23 1.58 -8.35
N LEU A 16 7.55 0.33 -7.99
CA LEU A 16 7.38 -0.81 -8.89
C LEU A 16 5.90 -1.08 -9.20
N LEU A 17 5.02 -0.96 -8.20
CA LEU A 17 3.57 -1.08 -8.39
C LEU A 17 3.04 0.01 -9.32
N TRP A 18 3.54 1.24 -9.18
CA TRP A 18 3.19 2.34 -10.08
C TRP A 18 3.72 2.10 -11.49
N LEU A 19 4.95 1.63 -11.65
CA LEU A 19 5.54 1.32 -12.95
C LEU A 19 4.78 0.20 -13.68
N ALA A 20 4.22 -0.76 -12.94
CA ALA A 20 3.45 -1.87 -13.48
C ALA A 20 1.98 -1.53 -13.77
N TRP A 21 1.47 -0.39 -13.26
CA TRP A 21 0.08 0.02 -13.37
C TRP A 21 -0.39 0.42 -14.78
N PRO A 22 0.40 1.14 -15.62
CA PRO A 22 -0.02 1.49 -16.96
C PRO A 22 -0.43 0.24 -17.74
N PRO A 23 -1.51 0.29 -18.55
CA PRO A 23 -2.03 -0.86 -19.26
C PRO A 23 -1.04 -1.28 -20.37
N MET A 24 -0.08 -2.11 -19.98
CA MET A 24 0.90 -2.73 -20.85
C MET A 24 0.68 -4.25 -20.84
N PRO A 25 0.65 -4.93 -21.99
CA PRO A 25 0.27 -6.34 -22.10
C PRO A 25 1.15 -7.34 -21.33
N PHE A 26 2.29 -6.90 -20.75
CA PHE A 26 3.28 -7.77 -20.11
C PHE A 26 3.67 -7.38 -18.67
N THR A 27 3.07 -6.32 -18.10
CA THR A 27 3.45 -5.85 -16.75
C THR A 27 2.66 -6.47 -15.60
N THR A 28 1.64 -7.29 -15.88
CA THR A 28 0.84 -7.94 -14.84
C THR A 28 1.68 -8.79 -13.87
N PRO A 29 2.65 -9.63 -14.31
CA PRO A 29 3.51 -10.37 -13.39
C PRO A 29 4.41 -9.46 -12.52
N LEU A 30 4.73 -8.26 -13.03
CA LEU A 30 5.54 -7.28 -12.29
C LEU A 30 4.80 -6.77 -11.05
N LEU A 31 3.46 -6.70 -11.05
CA LEU A 31 2.69 -6.33 -9.85
C LEU A 31 2.93 -7.31 -8.69
N LEU A 32 3.02 -8.61 -8.98
CA LEU A 32 3.31 -9.62 -7.96
C LEU A 32 4.72 -9.46 -7.40
N ILE A 33 5.70 -9.22 -8.28
CA ILE A 33 7.09 -8.99 -7.90
C ILE A 33 7.22 -7.67 -7.11
N ALA A 34 6.45 -6.65 -7.48
CA ALA A 34 6.44 -5.34 -6.82
C ALA A 34 5.96 -5.41 -5.38
N LEU A 35 5.18 -6.44 -4.98
CA LEU A 35 4.78 -6.66 -3.59
C LEU A 35 5.89 -7.32 -2.74
N VAL A 36 6.88 -7.97 -3.35
CA VAL A 36 7.96 -8.68 -2.63
C VAL A 36 8.73 -7.76 -1.67
N PRO A 37 9.19 -6.55 -2.07
CA PRO A 37 9.86 -5.64 -1.14
C PRO A 37 8.97 -5.23 0.05
N LEU A 38 7.66 -5.05 -0.18
CA LEU A 38 6.71 -4.74 0.88
C LEU A 38 6.59 -5.92 1.86
N PHE A 39 6.46 -7.15 1.37
CA PHE A 39 6.40 -8.34 2.23
C PHE A 39 7.67 -8.48 3.08
N ILE A 40 8.85 -8.26 2.52
CA ILE A 40 10.13 -8.29 3.26
C ILE A 40 10.14 -7.22 4.37
N ALA A 41 9.65 -6.02 4.07
CA ALA A 41 9.56 -4.93 5.05
C ALA A 41 8.60 -5.28 6.20
N LEU A 42 7.42 -5.83 5.89
CA LEU A 42 6.41 -6.20 6.87
C LEU A 42 6.85 -7.39 7.74
N GLU A 43 7.51 -8.39 7.16
CA GLU A 43 8.03 -9.54 7.89
C GLU A 43 9.18 -9.14 8.85
N ASN A 44 10.03 -8.20 8.45
CA ASN A 44 11.01 -7.63 9.39
C ASN A 44 10.32 -6.95 10.59
N ILE A 45 9.26 -6.18 10.35
CA ILE A 45 8.53 -5.50 11.43
C ILE A 45 7.80 -6.53 12.34
N SER A 46 7.27 -7.61 11.76
CA SER A 46 6.52 -8.65 12.48
C SER A 46 7.41 -9.46 13.43
N THR A 47 8.67 -9.68 13.03
CA THR A 47 9.69 -10.43 13.78
C THR A 47 10.48 -9.58 14.78
N GLU A 48 10.56 -8.27 14.57
CA GLU A 48 11.24 -7.34 15.48
C GLU A 48 10.56 -7.21 16.85
N LYS A 49 11.28 -7.43 17.96
CA LYS A 49 10.76 -7.29 19.35
C LYS A 49 10.53 -5.83 19.77
N ILE A 50 9.67 -5.10 19.06
CA ILE A 50 9.45 -3.66 19.25
C ILE A 50 8.00 -3.41 19.67
N LYS A 51 7.77 -2.43 20.54
CA LYS A 51 6.41 -2.02 20.93
C LYS A 51 5.64 -1.49 19.71
N LYS A 52 4.33 -1.77 19.66
CA LYS A 52 3.39 -1.27 18.62
C LYS A 52 3.68 -1.75 17.19
N GLN A 53 4.13 -3.00 17.02
CA GLN A 53 4.37 -3.64 15.71
C GLN A 53 3.21 -3.42 14.72
N GLY A 54 1.96 -3.61 15.14
CA GLY A 54 0.78 -3.44 14.27
C GLY A 54 0.60 -2.03 13.75
N LYS A 55 0.96 -0.99 14.54
CA LYS A 55 0.93 0.40 14.06
C LYS A 55 2.00 0.64 13.00
N ARG A 56 3.20 0.07 13.18
CA ARG A 56 4.26 0.16 12.17
C ARG A 56 3.86 -0.51 10.86
N ILE A 57 3.30 -1.72 10.92
CA ILE A 57 2.81 -2.44 9.74
C ILE A 57 1.75 -1.63 9.00
N PHE A 58 0.77 -1.08 9.73
CA PHE A 58 -0.25 -0.22 9.14
C PHE A 58 0.35 1.02 8.46
N LEU A 59 1.30 1.69 9.12
CA LEU A 59 1.93 2.89 8.54
C LEU A 59 2.84 2.57 7.35
N THR A 60 3.57 1.45 7.38
CA THR A 60 4.46 1.05 6.29
C THR A 60 3.65 0.61 5.06
N ALA A 61 2.66 -0.26 5.24
CA ALA A 61 1.76 -0.64 4.15
C ALA A 61 0.93 0.55 3.65
N GLY A 62 0.43 1.38 4.58
CA GLY A 62 -0.30 2.61 4.26
C GLY A 62 0.49 3.60 3.43
N LEU A 63 1.78 3.79 3.76
CA LEU A 63 2.66 4.63 2.95
C LEU A 63 2.81 4.08 1.53
N THR A 64 3.08 2.77 1.39
CA THR A 64 3.22 2.13 0.07
C THR A 64 1.95 2.28 -0.76
N PHE A 65 0.80 1.91 -0.21
CA PHE A 65 -0.47 1.95 -0.92
C PHE A 65 -0.94 3.37 -1.20
N LEU A 66 -0.70 4.33 -0.30
CA LEU A 66 -1.06 5.72 -0.53
C LEU A 66 -0.24 6.32 -1.68
N ILE A 67 1.07 6.08 -1.71
CA ILE A 67 1.94 6.58 -2.79
C ILE A 67 1.57 5.91 -4.10
N TRP A 68 1.46 4.59 -4.13
CA TRP A 68 1.10 3.86 -5.34
C TRP A 68 -0.27 4.26 -5.86
N ASN A 69 -1.30 4.29 -5.00
CA ASN A 69 -2.66 4.65 -5.39
C ASN A 69 -2.68 6.08 -5.94
N THR A 70 -2.13 7.05 -5.21
CA THR A 70 -2.07 8.44 -5.67
C THR A 70 -1.36 8.58 -7.01
N ALA A 71 -0.22 7.90 -7.20
CA ALA A 71 0.53 7.93 -8.45
C ALA A 71 -0.19 7.22 -9.60
N SER A 72 -1.03 6.23 -9.31
CA SER A 72 -1.77 5.44 -10.31
C SER A 72 -3.05 6.14 -10.77
N ILE A 73 -3.69 6.90 -9.88
CA ILE A 73 -4.98 7.55 -10.14
C ILE A 73 -4.93 9.08 -10.07
N TYR A 74 -3.74 9.70 -10.19
CA TYR A 74 -3.59 11.16 -10.23
C TYR A 74 -4.45 11.85 -11.30
N TRP A 75 -4.79 11.11 -12.37
CA TRP A 75 -5.66 11.56 -13.45
C TRP A 75 -7.09 11.85 -12.98
N VAL A 76 -7.57 11.22 -11.90
CA VAL A 76 -8.91 11.45 -11.33
C VAL A 76 -9.07 12.89 -10.88
N TYR A 77 -8.07 13.43 -10.17
CA TYR A 77 -8.06 14.85 -9.80
C TYR A 77 -8.09 15.75 -11.05
N ASN A 78 -7.27 15.46 -12.05
CA ASN A 78 -7.22 16.25 -13.27
C ASN A 78 -8.55 16.24 -14.04
N ALA A 79 -9.22 15.08 -14.10
CA ALA A 79 -10.52 14.95 -14.74
C ALA A 79 -11.62 15.75 -14.02
N ILE A 80 -11.66 15.71 -12.68
CA ILE A 80 -12.66 16.46 -11.90
C ILE A 80 -12.34 17.96 -11.93
N SER A 81 -11.07 18.34 -11.86
CA SER A 81 -10.64 19.75 -11.91
C SER A 81 -11.01 20.40 -13.25
N ALA A 82 -10.91 19.65 -14.35
CA ALA A 82 -11.27 20.12 -15.68
C ALA A 82 -12.76 20.46 -15.83
N TYR A 83 -13.66 19.81 -15.07
CA TYR A 83 -15.12 19.98 -15.22
C TYR A 83 -15.76 20.79 -14.08
N ASN A 84 -15.30 20.60 -12.83
CA ASN A 84 -15.90 21.19 -11.62
C ASN A 84 -14.98 22.19 -10.90
N GLY A 85 -13.79 22.45 -11.43
CA GLY A 85 -12.79 23.33 -10.81
C GLY A 85 -12.11 22.73 -9.57
N THR A 86 -11.01 23.37 -9.16
CA THR A 86 -10.11 22.88 -8.10
C THR A 86 -10.78 22.69 -6.75
N VAL A 87 -11.73 23.57 -6.38
CA VAL A 87 -12.38 23.56 -5.06
C VAL A 87 -13.19 22.29 -4.83
N VAL A 88 -13.84 21.76 -5.87
CA VAL A 88 -14.61 20.50 -5.80
C VAL A 88 -13.69 19.30 -6.06
N ALA A 89 -12.68 19.45 -6.92
CA ALA A 89 -11.77 18.36 -7.28
C ALA A 89 -10.94 17.84 -6.09
N ILE A 90 -10.47 18.74 -5.21
CA ILE A 90 -9.66 18.35 -4.04
C ILE A 90 -10.42 17.36 -3.13
N PRO A 91 -11.58 17.70 -2.53
CA PRO A 91 -12.26 16.79 -1.62
C PRO A 91 -12.77 15.51 -2.30
N VAL A 92 -13.23 15.61 -3.56
CA VAL A 92 -13.75 14.45 -4.29
C VAL A 92 -12.63 13.46 -4.64
N SER A 93 -11.45 13.94 -5.04
CA SER A 93 -10.29 13.07 -5.35
C SER A 93 -9.58 12.51 -4.11
N LEU A 94 -9.68 13.18 -2.97
CA LEU A 94 -9.17 12.68 -1.69
C LEU A 94 -9.85 11.37 -1.25
N ILE A 95 -11.11 11.16 -1.62
CA ILE A 95 -11.85 9.93 -1.33
C ILE A 95 -11.17 8.71 -1.97
N PRO A 96 -11.00 8.62 -3.30
CA PRO A 96 -10.33 7.48 -3.91
C PRO A 96 -8.86 7.38 -3.52
N TYR A 97 -8.14 8.51 -3.33
CA TYR A 97 -6.74 8.48 -2.91
C TYR A 97 -6.55 7.90 -1.52
N GLY A 98 -7.35 8.36 -0.55
CA GLY A 98 -7.27 7.95 0.84
C GLY A 98 -7.99 6.64 1.12
N LEU A 99 -9.27 6.52 0.74
CA LEU A 99 -10.09 5.35 1.05
C LEU A 99 -9.54 4.10 0.35
N GLY A 100 -9.14 4.20 -0.92
CA GLY A 100 -8.54 3.07 -1.65
C GLY A 100 -7.27 2.58 -0.95
N ALA A 101 -6.35 3.48 -0.65
CA ALA A 101 -5.12 3.15 0.08
C ALA A 101 -5.41 2.56 1.47
N LEU A 102 -6.40 3.09 2.19
CA LEU A 102 -6.81 2.62 3.51
C LEU A 102 -7.34 1.19 3.46
N LEU A 103 -8.24 0.88 2.52
CA LEU A 103 -8.81 -0.45 2.36
C LEU A 103 -7.72 -1.49 2.09
N MET A 104 -6.79 -1.20 1.18
CA MET A 104 -5.66 -2.09 0.87
C MET A 104 -4.74 -2.28 2.08
N THR A 105 -4.46 -1.21 2.82
CA THR A 105 -3.69 -1.27 4.06
C THR A 105 -4.37 -2.14 5.11
N PHE A 106 -5.70 -2.06 5.19
CA PHE A 106 -6.48 -2.81 6.16
C PHE A 106 -6.37 -4.32 5.93
N SER A 107 -6.37 -4.78 4.67
CA SER A 107 -6.15 -6.20 4.35
C SER A 107 -4.81 -6.72 4.92
N PHE A 108 -3.72 -5.98 4.73
CA PHE A 108 -2.40 -6.37 5.22
C PHE A 108 -2.30 -6.29 6.75
N TRP A 109 -2.96 -5.30 7.35
CA TRP A 109 -2.99 -5.14 8.79
C TRP A 109 -3.85 -6.18 9.50
N LEU A 110 -5.00 -6.54 8.90
CA LEU A 110 -5.87 -7.62 9.37
C LEU A 110 -5.15 -8.97 9.31
N TYR A 111 -4.48 -9.28 8.19
CA TYR A 111 -3.63 -10.47 8.08
C TYR A 111 -2.62 -10.54 9.24
N TYR A 112 -1.89 -9.44 9.48
CA TYR A 112 -0.95 -9.39 10.59
C TYR A 112 -1.64 -9.62 11.95
N ARG A 113 -2.80 -9.01 12.18
CA ARG A 113 -3.54 -9.18 13.43
C ARG A 113 -4.03 -10.62 13.60
N LEU A 114 -4.61 -11.23 12.56
CA LEU A 114 -5.05 -12.62 12.57
C LEU A 114 -3.89 -13.57 12.83
N SER A 115 -2.73 -13.36 12.18
CA SER A 115 -1.54 -14.21 12.36
C SER A 115 -1.00 -14.26 13.81
N LYS A 116 -1.39 -13.31 14.68
CA LYS A 116 -1.06 -13.33 16.11
C LYS A 116 -1.99 -14.22 16.94
N TYR A 117 -3.19 -14.53 16.45
CA TYR A 117 -4.22 -15.28 17.17
C TYR A 117 -4.52 -16.67 16.58
N THR A 118 -4.12 -16.93 15.34
CA THR A 118 -4.40 -18.20 14.66
C THR A 118 -3.17 -18.80 13.98
N SER A 119 -3.31 -20.03 13.46
CA SER A 119 -2.28 -20.68 12.66
C SER A 119 -2.09 -19.98 11.31
N LYS A 120 -0.89 -20.06 10.73
CA LYS A 120 -0.56 -19.40 9.45
C LYS A 120 -1.57 -19.72 8.34
N ASN A 121 -2.01 -20.97 8.24
CA ASN A 121 -2.95 -21.39 7.19
C ASN A 121 -4.31 -20.69 7.30
N ILE A 122 -4.81 -20.52 8.53
CA ILE A 122 -6.07 -19.82 8.77
C ILE A 122 -5.89 -18.31 8.56
N ALA A 123 -4.73 -17.76 8.92
CA ALA A 123 -4.42 -16.34 8.69
C ALA A 123 -4.31 -16.00 7.20
N TYR A 124 -3.86 -16.91 6.34
CA TYR A 124 -3.84 -16.69 4.89
C TYR A 124 -5.23 -16.83 4.24
N LEU A 125 -6.14 -17.60 4.83
CA LEU A 125 -7.49 -17.83 4.30
C LEU A 125 -8.51 -16.75 4.72
N GLY A 126 -8.28 -16.08 5.86
CA GLY A 126 -9.16 -15.04 6.42
C GLY A 126 -8.69 -13.63 6.10
#